data_AF-A0ABD3RCN5-F1
#
_entry.id   AF-A0ABD3RCN5-F1
#
_cell.length_a   1.000
_cell.length_b   1.000
_cell.length_c   1.000
_cell.angle_alpha   90.00
_cell.angle_beta   90.00
_cell.angle_gamma   90.00
#
_symmetry.space_group_name_H-M   'P 1'
#
loop_
_entity.id
_entity.type
_entity.pdbx_description
1 polymer ?
#
loop_
_entity_poly.entity_id
_entity_poly.type
_entity_poly.pdbx_seq_one_letter_code
_entity_poly.pdbx_strand_id
1 'polypeptide(L)'
;MEDYEGDSKHGTMPVTTDKVETDAKIEVSTGMVEEGSLHHSRKEKPSRAHIFTEFTSLLLFVIGSSFYMDISVEDYKWALELLSLPTWVMVADDDATLYAYIAENDDHIYADDYIPNMQMRGAPVSRYQIVFLVGSLCFALSGLLDIFNERDLWNIFRLLAGGFGVASAVFINGNDFHLSNIFNLISVHCYLMDSLTLFRHDRCCAVTVEAGTWTKHHLLFADFLYFTGSVIDIVCSYLWVFDSTSDWDVTLTIFAIIGSISWLICSLIYMWAFFKDDYDEDGPKPRRLSSLIIDSVRRHKTSRYDAQESQESDVAADAAK
;
A
#
# COMPACT_ATOMS: atom_id res chain seq x y z
N MET A 1 29.69 -28.71 39.38
CA MET A 1 29.50 -29.92 38.55
C MET A 1 28.60 -29.49 37.42
N GLU A 2 29.06 -29.20 36.22
CA GLU A 2 30.37 -29.36 35.58
C GLU A 2 30.63 -28.13 34.71
N ASP A 3 31.86 -27.63 34.77
CA ASP A 3 32.40 -26.58 33.91
C ASP A 3 32.88 -27.21 32.60
N TYR A 4 32.59 -26.58 31.46
CA TYR A 4 33.22 -26.93 30.19
C TYR A 4 33.86 -25.68 29.57
N GLU A 5 35.14 -25.51 29.89
CA GLU A 5 36.09 -24.67 29.16
C GLU A 5 36.45 -25.34 27.83
N GLY A 6 36.36 -24.57 26.74
CA GLY A 6 36.72 -25.00 25.39
C GLY A 6 37.62 -23.98 24.70
N ASP A 7 38.91 -24.08 24.98
CA ASP A 7 40.01 -23.43 24.27
C ASP A 7 39.95 -23.71 22.75
N SER A 8 39.98 -22.66 21.91
CA SER A 8 40.33 -22.80 20.50
C SER A 8 41.53 -21.91 20.17
N LYS A 9 42.60 -22.60 19.77
CA LYS A 9 43.95 -22.09 19.54
C LYS A 9 44.05 -21.36 18.20
N HIS A 10 44.76 -20.23 18.23
CA HIS A 10 45.29 -19.54 17.07
C HIS A 10 46.23 -20.43 16.24
N GLY A 11 45.95 -20.52 14.94
CA GLY A 11 46.86 -21.06 13.93
C GLY A 11 47.12 -19.99 12.86
N THR A 12 48.16 -19.18 13.07
CA THR A 12 48.76 -18.33 12.03
C THR A 12 49.59 -19.20 11.09
N MET A 13 49.20 -19.30 9.82
CA MET A 13 50.05 -19.83 8.76
C MET A 13 50.79 -18.68 8.04
N PRO A 14 52.10 -18.81 7.78
CA PRO A 14 52.80 -17.92 6.86
C PRO A 14 52.57 -18.39 5.43
N VAL A 15 51.93 -17.56 4.61
CA VAL A 15 51.87 -17.73 3.15
C VAL A 15 53.02 -16.93 2.56
N THR A 16 54.08 -17.65 2.19
CA THR A 16 55.13 -17.19 1.26
C THR A 16 54.87 -17.79 -0.12
N THR A 17 55.44 -17.15 -1.14
CA THR A 17 55.54 -17.49 -2.58
C THR A 17 54.39 -17.02 -3.47
N ASP A 18 54.58 -16.47 -4.66
CA ASP A 18 55.76 -15.99 -5.38
C ASP A 18 55.27 -14.86 -6.31
N LYS A 19 56.02 -13.76 -6.39
CA LYS A 19 55.81 -12.73 -7.40
C LYS A 19 56.40 -13.24 -8.72
N VAL A 20 55.53 -13.76 -9.59
CA VAL A 20 55.85 -13.93 -11.01
C VAL A 20 55.48 -12.62 -11.70
N GLU A 21 56.49 -11.78 -11.90
CA GLU A 21 56.43 -10.54 -12.67
C GLU A 21 56.57 -10.93 -14.15
N THR A 22 55.45 -11.23 -14.81
CA THR A 22 55.40 -11.34 -16.27
C THR A 22 55.14 -9.97 -16.86
N ASP A 23 56.21 -9.31 -17.30
CA ASP A 23 56.19 -8.13 -18.15
C ASP A 23 55.66 -8.48 -19.56
N ALA A 24 54.35 -8.67 -19.67
CA ALA A 24 53.65 -8.62 -20.94
C ALA A 24 53.24 -7.17 -21.19
N LYS A 25 54.10 -6.44 -21.93
CA LYS A 25 53.81 -5.10 -22.45
C LYS A 25 52.72 -5.23 -23.54
N ILE A 26 51.47 -5.32 -23.11
CA ILE A 26 50.31 -5.20 -24.00
C ILE A 26 50.18 -3.72 -24.34
N GLU A 27 50.61 -3.35 -25.53
CA GLU A 27 50.21 -2.09 -26.17
C GLU A 27 48.72 -2.18 -26.45
N VAL A 28 47.91 -1.86 -25.45
CA VAL A 28 46.49 -1.57 -25.63
C VAL A 28 46.44 -0.27 -26.40
N SER A 29 46.22 -0.38 -27.70
CA SER A 29 45.78 0.72 -28.55
C SER A 29 44.51 1.31 -27.92
N THR A 30 44.68 2.40 -27.17
CA THR A 30 43.60 3.28 -26.75
C THR A 30 43.04 3.93 -28.01
N GLY A 31 42.19 3.19 -28.72
CA GLY A 31 41.25 3.77 -29.64
C GLY A 31 40.47 4.83 -28.87
N MET A 32 40.53 6.06 -29.37
CA MET A 32 39.71 7.15 -28.87
C MET A 32 38.26 6.71 -29.01
N VAL A 33 37.70 6.15 -27.94
CA VAL A 33 36.26 5.99 -27.79
C VAL A 33 35.74 7.40 -27.84
N GLU A 34 35.11 7.77 -28.96
CA GLU A 34 34.31 8.98 -29.05
C GLU A 34 33.45 9.00 -27.79
N GLU A 35 33.71 9.99 -26.92
CA GLU A 35 32.81 10.32 -25.83
C GLU A 35 31.49 10.69 -26.49
N GLY A 36 30.66 9.66 -26.67
CA GLY A 36 29.33 9.77 -27.23
C GLY A 36 28.61 10.78 -26.38
N SER A 37 28.51 12.00 -26.90
CA SER A 37 27.86 13.17 -26.33
C SER A 37 26.62 12.69 -25.61
N LEU A 38 26.76 12.51 -24.30
CA LEU A 38 25.78 11.88 -23.43
C LEU A 38 24.57 12.79 -23.48
N HIS A 39 23.64 12.47 -24.39
CA HIS A 39 22.50 13.30 -24.72
C HIS A 39 21.83 13.63 -23.40
N HIS A 40 22.05 14.87 -22.95
CA HIS A 40 21.40 15.42 -21.77
C HIS A 40 19.93 15.44 -22.13
N SER A 41 19.26 14.33 -21.81
CA SER A 41 17.84 14.14 -21.95
C SER A 41 17.22 15.31 -21.21
N ARG A 42 16.74 16.27 -22.00
CA ARG A 42 16.26 17.55 -21.52
C ARG A 42 15.07 17.22 -20.62
N LYS A 43 15.26 17.34 -19.31
CA LYS A 43 14.24 17.03 -18.31
C LYS A 43 12.99 17.87 -18.62
N GLU A 44 11.97 17.23 -19.17
CA GLU A 44 10.69 17.88 -19.39
C GLU A 44 10.07 18.15 -18.03
N LYS A 45 9.68 19.40 -17.78
CA LYS A 45 8.95 19.77 -16.56
C LYS A 45 7.63 19.00 -16.56
N PRO A 46 7.21 18.42 -15.41
CA PRO A 46 5.92 17.76 -15.32
C PRO A 46 4.80 18.71 -15.74
N SER A 47 3.83 18.19 -16.49
CA SER A 47 2.68 18.99 -16.91
C SER A 47 1.85 19.37 -15.69
N ARG A 48 1.18 20.53 -15.74
CA ARG A 48 0.25 20.96 -14.66
C ARG A 48 -0.84 19.92 -14.41
N ALA A 49 -1.27 19.21 -15.46
CA ALA A 49 -2.24 18.14 -15.36
C ALA A 49 -1.74 17.01 -14.45
N HIS A 50 -0.49 16.58 -14.60
CA HIS A 50 0.11 15.54 -13.76
C HIS A 50 0.17 15.94 -12.28
N ILE A 51 0.53 17.20 -11.98
CA ILE A 51 0.57 17.70 -10.60
C ILE A 51 -0.84 17.67 -9.99
N PHE A 52 -1.84 18.11 -10.74
CA PHE A 52 -3.22 18.13 -10.29
C PHE A 52 -3.78 16.73 -10.06
N THR A 53 -3.51 15.77 -10.94
CA THR A 53 -3.98 14.39 -10.80
C THR A 53 -3.32 13.67 -9.63
N GLU A 54 -2.03 13.90 -9.38
CA GLU A 54 -1.31 13.37 -8.22
C GLU A 54 -1.88 13.92 -6.90
N PHE A 55 -2.05 15.24 -6.81
CA PHE A 55 -2.71 15.88 -5.66
C PHE A 55 -4.12 15.33 -5.43
N THR A 56 -4.90 15.16 -6.50
CA THR A 56 -6.26 14.63 -6.41
C THR A 56 -6.27 13.19 -5.90
N SER A 57 -5.33 12.35 -6.36
CA SER A 57 -5.21 10.98 -5.85
C SER A 57 -4.90 10.95 -4.35
N LEU A 58 -3.93 11.75 -3.90
CA LEU A 58 -3.58 11.86 -2.47
C LEU A 58 -4.75 12.39 -1.63
N LEU A 59 -5.50 13.36 -2.14
CA LEU A 59 -6.67 13.90 -1.46
C LEU A 59 -7.76 12.83 -1.32
N LEU A 60 -8.02 12.06 -2.37
CA LEU A 60 -8.96 10.93 -2.32
C LEU A 60 -8.49 9.86 -1.34
N PHE A 61 -7.19 9.58 -1.27
CA PHE A 61 -6.63 8.64 -0.30
C PHE A 61 -6.89 9.09 1.14
N VAL A 62 -6.62 10.37 1.48
CA VAL A 62 -6.90 10.94 2.81
C VAL A 62 -8.39 10.88 3.16
N ILE A 63 -9.26 11.25 2.21
CA ILE A 63 -10.71 11.23 2.43
C ILE A 63 -11.21 9.79 2.65
N GLY A 64 -10.75 8.84 1.82
CA GLY A 64 -11.07 7.42 1.96
C GLY A 64 -10.64 6.85 3.32
N SER A 65 -9.41 7.12 3.74
CA SER A 65 -8.91 6.71 5.06
C SER A 65 -9.67 7.33 6.22
N SER A 66 -10.12 8.59 6.07
CA SER A 66 -10.94 9.25 7.10
C SER A 66 -12.31 8.59 7.25
N PHE A 67 -12.94 8.16 6.15
CA PHE A 67 -14.20 7.43 6.20
C PHE A 67 -14.06 6.03 6.79
N TYR A 68 -12.97 5.31 6.48
CA TYR A 68 -12.70 4.00 7.11
C TYR A 68 -12.44 4.14 8.61
N MET A 69 -11.78 5.21 9.05
CA MET A 69 -11.66 5.51 10.47
C MET A 69 -13.01 5.79 11.15
N ASP A 70 -13.90 6.54 10.50
CA ASP A 70 -15.26 6.77 11.00
C ASP A 70 -16.03 5.45 11.17
N ILE A 71 -15.94 4.57 10.17
CA ILE A 71 -16.52 3.22 10.19
C ILE A 71 -15.99 2.39 11.35
N SER A 72 -14.66 2.30 11.53
CA SER A 72 -14.09 1.51 12.63
C SER A 72 -14.48 2.04 14.01
N VAL A 73 -14.70 3.36 14.14
CA VAL A 73 -15.21 3.96 15.37
C VAL A 73 -16.70 3.64 15.57
N GLU A 74 -17.49 3.61 14.50
CA GLU A 74 -18.88 3.19 14.53
C GLU A 74 -19.00 1.72 14.96
N ASP A 75 -18.19 0.83 14.39
CA ASP A 75 -18.12 -0.60 14.77
C ASP A 75 -17.79 -0.78 16.25
N TYR A 76 -16.82 -0.01 16.77
CA TYR A 76 -16.47 -0.04 18.19
C TYR A 76 -17.61 0.42 19.10
N LYS A 77 -18.34 1.47 18.72
CA LYS A 77 -19.51 1.94 19.48
C LYS A 77 -20.59 0.86 19.49
N TRP A 78 -20.88 0.28 18.33
CA TRP A 78 -21.82 -0.83 18.20
C TRP A 78 -21.43 -2.03 19.06
N ALA A 79 -20.16 -2.41 19.06
CA ALA A 79 -19.64 -3.49 19.91
C ALA A 79 -19.82 -3.20 21.42
N LEU A 80 -19.55 -1.97 21.87
CA LEU A 80 -19.78 -1.57 23.26
C LEU A 80 -21.27 -1.59 23.63
N GLU A 81 -22.13 -1.19 22.70
CA GLU A 81 -23.56 -1.13 22.93
C GLU A 81 -24.18 -2.52 23.02
N LEU A 82 -23.74 -3.45 22.15
CA LEU A 82 -24.15 -4.85 22.20
C LEU A 82 -23.81 -5.50 23.55
N LEU A 83 -22.68 -5.14 24.17
CA LEU A 83 -22.34 -5.59 25.53
C LEU A 83 -23.29 -5.07 26.62
N SER A 84 -24.00 -3.97 26.35
CA SER A 84 -24.99 -3.41 27.27
C SER A 84 -26.36 -4.08 27.15
N LEU A 85 -26.61 -4.82 26.06
CA LEU A 85 -27.88 -5.48 25.84
C LEU A 85 -28.09 -6.67 26.80
N PRO A 86 -29.35 -6.92 27.23
CA PRO A 86 -29.66 -8.11 27.98
C PRO A 86 -29.29 -9.38 27.20
N THR A 87 -28.78 -10.38 27.91
CA THR A 87 -28.34 -11.66 27.30
C THR A 87 -29.42 -12.32 26.44
N TRP A 88 -30.70 -12.18 26.80
CA TRP A 88 -31.79 -12.78 26.03
C TRP A 88 -31.98 -12.11 24.66
N VAL A 89 -31.65 -10.82 24.50
CA VAL A 89 -31.67 -10.13 23.21
C VAL A 89 -30.52 -10.67 22.34
N MET A 90 -29.32 -10.75 22.91
CA MET A 90 -28.15 -11.28 22.18
C MET A 90 -28.31 -12.75 21.78
N VAL A 91 -28.92 -13.58 22.64
CA VAL A 91 -29.13 -15.01 22.36
C VAL A 91 -30.19 -15.26 21.29
N ALA A 92 -31.14 -14.32 21.12
CA ALA A 92 -32.15 -14.43 20.07
C ALA A 92 -31.56 -14.29 18.67
N ASP A 93 -30.48 -13.49 18.55
CA ASP A 93 -29.71 -13.29 17.30
C ASP A 93 -30.60 -12.96 16.10
N ASP A 94 -31.63 -12.13 16.34
CA ASP A 94 -32.58 -11.70 15.33
C ASP A 94 -32.95 -10.22 15.50
N ASP A 95 -33.04 -9.54 14.36
CA ASP A 95 -33.38 -8.12 14.30
C ASP A 95 -34.73 -7.80 14.95
N ALA A 96 -35.71 -8.72 14.87
CA ALA A 96 -37.06 -8.44 15.39
C ALA A 96 -37.07 -8.35 16.91
N THR A 97 -36.33 -9.22 17.59
CA THR A 97 -36.14 -9.18 19.05
C THR A 97 -35.38 -7.93 19.47
N LEU A 98 -34.33 -7.55 18.73
CA LEU A 98 -33.58 -6.32 18.98
C LEU A 98 -34.48 -5.08 18.83
N TYR A 99 -35.21 -4.95 17.73
CA TYR A 99 -36.13 -3.82 17.51
C TYR A 99 -37.27 -3.77 18.53
N ALA A 100 -37.79 -4.92 18.97
CA ALA A 100 -38.81 -4.96 20.01
C ALA A 100 -38.27 -4.44 21.35
N TYR A 101 -37.05 -4.83 21.73
CA TYR A 101 -36.38 -4.33 22.93
C TYR A 101 -36.15 -2.82 22.85
N ILE A 102 -35.65 -2.32 21.72
CA ILE A 102 -35.41 -0.89 21.49
C ILE A 102 -36.72 -0.09 21.58
N ALA A 103 -37.79 -0.58 20.95
CA ALA A 103 -39.10 0.07 20.97
C ALA A 103 -39.72 0.12 22.37
N GLU A 104 -39.42 -0.84 23.24
CA GLU A 104 -39.92 -0.88 24.62
C GLU A 104 -39.14 0.07 25.55
N ASN A 105 -37.84 0.29 25.28
CA ASN A 105 -36.97 1.07 26.16
C ASN A 105 -36.80 2.55 25.76
N ASP A 106 -37.47 3.00 24.69
CA ASP A 106 -37.38 4.37 24.13
C ASP A 106 -35.93 4.81 23.84
N ASP A 107 -35.05 3.84 23.56
CA ASP A 107 -33.67 4.10 23.18
C ASP A 107 -33.64 4.51 21.69
N HIS A 108 -33.80 5.81 21.44
CA HIS A 108 -33.70 6.39 20.09
C HIS A 108 -32.31 6.23 19.44
N ILE A 109 -31.31 5.72 20.17
CA ILE A 109 -29.92 5.64 19.73
C ILE A 109 -29.80 4.81 18.43
N TYR A 110 -30.64 3.79 18.27
CA TYR A 110 -30.57 2.84 17.15
C TYR A 110 -31.39 3.20 15.91
N ALA A 111 -32.35 4.13 16.03
CA ALA A 111 -33.26 4.44 14.93
C ALA A 111 -32.68 5.42 13.89
N ASP A 112 -31.59 6.11 14.24
CA ASP A 112 -31.04 7.23 13.47
C ASP A 112 -30.00 6.82 12.41
N ASP A 113 -29.55 5.56 12.39
CA ASP A 113 -28.56 5.13 11.40
C ASP A 113 -29.16 4.93 10.02
N TYR A 114 -30.49 4.76 9.89
CA TYR A 114 -31.15 4.63 8.59
C TYR A 114 -31.64 5.98 8.07
N ILE A 115 -31.31 6.29 6.81
CA ILE A 115 -31.78 7.52 6.18
C ILE A 115 -33.26 7.35 5.80
N PRO A 116 -34.18 8.19 6.35
CA PRO A 116 -35.59 8.09 6.05
C PRO A 116 -35.85 8.18 4.55
N ASN A 117 -36.68 7.28 4.02
CA ASN A 117 -37.11 7.21 2.62
C ASN A 117 -36.03 6.83 1.59
N MET A 118 -34.83 6.41 2.00
CA MET A 118 -33.83 5.87 1.08
C MET A 118 -33.85 4.34 1.13
N GLN A 119 -34.26 3.71 0.03
CA GLN A 119 -34.29 2.24 -0.09
C GLN A 119 -33.42 1.77 -1.27
N MET A 120 -32.63 0.74 -1.03
CA MET A 120 -31.85 0.04 -2.03
C MET A 120 -32.28 -1.42 -2.06
N ARG A 121 -32.81 -1.90 -3.19
CA ARG A 121 -33.40 -3.24 -3.34
C ARG A 121 -34.50 -3.58 -2.31
N GLY A 122 -35.22 -2.57 -1.83
CA GLY A 122 -36.29 -2.73 -0.84
C GLY A 122 -35.81 -2.81 0.61
N ALA A 123 -34.50 -2.71 0.87
CA ALA A 123 -33.93 -2.55 2.21
C ALA A 123 -33.63 -1.07 2.50
N PRO A 124 -33.80 -0.60 3.75
CA PRO A 124 -33.40 0.75 4.13
C PRO A 124 -31.87 0.92 4.01
N VAL A 125 -31.43 2.11 3.60
CA VAL A 125 -29.99 2.43 3.48
C VAL A 125 -29.49 3.05 4.77
N SER A 126 -28.45 2.45 5.35
CA SER A 126 -27.79 2.96 6.57
C SER A 126 -26.72 4.00 6.22
N ARG A 127 -26.45 4.93 7.15
CA ARG A 127 -25.33 5.86 7.11
C ARG A 127 -24.02 5.10 6.97
N TYR A 128 -23.84 4.04 7.74
CA TYR A 128 -22.72 3.09 7.64
C TYR A 128 -22.47 2.66 6.19
N GLN A 129 -23.51 2.20 5.49
CA GLN A 129 -23.41 1.75 4.09
C GLN A 129 -22.92 2.86 3.16
N ILE A 130 -23.41 4.10 3.34
CA ILE A 130 -23.02 5.24 2.49
C ILE A 130 -21.58 5.63 2.76
N VAL A 131 -21.18 5.74 4.02
CA VAL A 131 -19.81 6.10 4.41
C VAL A 131 -18.83 5.06 3.83
N PHE A 132 -19.16 3.77 3.92
CA PHE A 132 -18.34 2.70 3.39
C PHE A 132 -18.27 2.69 1.87
N LEU A 133 -19.40 2.94 1.21
CA LEU A 133 -19.46 3.07 -0.25
C LEU A 133 -18.59 4.23 -0.75
N VAL A 134 -18.72 5.41 -0.13
CA VAL A 134 -17.97 6.61 -0.52
C VAL A 134 -16.48 6.44 -0.23
N GLY A 135 -16.10 5.92 0.95
CA GLY A 135 -14.71 5.65 1.29
C GLY A 135 -14.05 4.68 0.30
N SER A 136 -14.73 3.58 -0.03
CA SER A 136 -14.23 2.59 -0.99
C SER A 136 -14.15 3.15 -2.41
N LEU A 137 -15.10 4.01 -2.81
CA LEU A 137 -15.07 4.70 -4.10
C LEU A 137 -13.88 5.67 -4.20
N CYS A 138 -13.56 6.39 -3.12
CA CYS A 138 -12.37 7.26 -3.06
C CYS A 138 -11.09 6.46 -3.32
N PHE A 139 -10.93 5.27 -2.71
CA PHE A 139 -9.77 4.42 -2.96
C PHE A 139 -9.73 3.85 -4.38
N ALA A 140 -10.87 3.45 -4.94
CA ALA A 140 -10.95 2.99 -6.33
C ALA A 140 -10.51 4.10 -7.31
N LEU A 141 -11.01 5.32 -7.11
CA LEU A 141 -10.66 6.47 -7.94
C LEU A 141 -9.20 6.91 -7.76
N SER A 142 -8.68 6.87 -6.54
CA SER A 142 -7.25 7.09 -6.28
C SER A 142 -6.38 6.09 -7.05
N GLY A 143 -6.67 4.79 -6.95
CA GLY A 143 -5.97 3.76 -7.72
C GLY A 143 -6.06 3.97 -9.24
N LEU A 144 -7.23 4.39 -9.76
CA LEU A 144 -7.40 4.72 -11.18
C LEU A 144 -6.51 5.90 -11.61
N LEU A 145 -6.46 6.96 -10.81
CA LEU A 145 -5.61 8.13 -11.10
C LEU A 145 -4.12 7.75 -11.06
N ASP A 146 -3.71 6.90 -10.10
CA ASP A 146 -2.33 6.42 -9.98
C ASP A 146 -1.92 5.58 -11.20
N ILE A 147 -2.81 4.75 -11.74
CA ILE A 147 -2.57 4.02 -13.00
C ILE A 147 -2.35 5.00 -14.16
N PHE A 148 -3.14 6.06 -14.27
CA PHE A 148 -2.97 7.06 -15.34
C PHE A 148 -1.67 7.88 -15.20
N ASN A 149 -1.28 8.20 -13.97
CA ASN A 149 -0.10 9.01 -13.69
C ASN A 149 1.20 8.22 -13.86
N GLU A 150 1.30 7.07 -13.22
CA GLU A 150 2.55 6.31 -13.11
C GLU A 150 2.69 5.27 -14.22
N ARG A 151 1.58 4.84 -14.83
CA ARG A 151 1.51 3.72 -15.77
C ARG A 151 2.09 2.42 -15.21
N ASP A 152 2.10 2.29 -13.88
CA ASP A 152 2.47 1.07 -13.21
C ASP A 152 1.24 0.16 -13.08
N LEU A 153 1.40 -1.09 -13.51
CA LEU A 153 0.35 -2.10 -13.42
C LEU A 153 0.10 -2.53 -11.97
N TRP A 154 1.05 -2.32 -11.04
CA TRP A 154 0.85 -2.67 -9.64
C TRP A 154 -0.25 -1.83 -8.97
N ASN A 155 -0.48 -0.61 -9.46
CA ASN A 155 -1.58 0.26 -9.00
C ASN A 155 -2.98 -0.33 -9.29
N ILE A 156 -3.08 -1.41 -10.08
CA ILE A 156 -4.32 -2.17 -10.28
C ILE A 156 -4.83 -2.78 -8.97
N PHE A 157 -3.95 -3.15 -8.04
CA PHE A 157 -4.37 -3.74 -6.77
C PHE A 157 -5.16 -2.75 -5.93
N ARG A 158 -4.76 -1.48 -5.88
CA ARG A 158 -5.52 -0.40 -5.22
C ARG A 158 -6.88 -0.17 -5.87
N LEU A 159 -6.95 -0.14 -7.21
CA LEU A 159 -8.21 -0.02 -7.94
C LEU A 159 -9.15 -1.18 -7.63
N LEU A 160 -8.64 -2.42 -7.66
CA LEU A 160 -9.41 -3.62 -7.35
C LEU A 160 -9.85 -3.64 -5.89
N ALA A 161 -8.99 -3.25 -4.95
CA ALA A 161 -9.31 -3.16 -3.54
C ALA A 161 -10.50 -2.22 -3.29
N GLY A 162 -10.42 -0.98 -3.80
CA GLY A 162 -11.55 -0.04 -3.71
C GLY A 162 -12.81 -0.56 -4.41
N GLY A 163 -12.66 -1.20 -5.58
CA GLY A 163 -13.77 -1.79 -6.32
C GLY A 163 -14.49 -2.93 -5.57
N PHE A 164 -13.74 -3.82 -4.91
CA PHE A 164 -14.31 -4.85 -4.06
C PHE A 164 -14.90 -4.26 -2.77
N GLY A 165 -14.34 -3.17 -2.23
CA GLY A 165 -14.95 -2.43 -1.12
C GLY A 165 -16.31 -1.82 -1.50
N VAL A 166 -16.42 -1.25 -2.72
CA VAL A 166 -17.70 -0.78 -3.28
C VAL A 166 -18.70 -1.94 -3.41
N ALA A 167 -18.27 -3.09 -3.92
CA ALA A 167 -19.11 -4.27 -4.00
C ALA A 167 -19.57 -4.71 -2.60
N SER A 168 -18.65 -4.79 -1.63
CA SER A 168 -18.96 -5.12 -0.24
C SER A 168 -20.02 -4.19 0.34
N ALA A 169 -19.87 -2.87 0.18
CA ALA A 169 -20.84 -1.88 0.65
C ALA A 169 -22.24 -2.08 0.04
N VAL A 170 -22.33 -2.46 -1.23
CA VAL A 170 -23.62 -2.73 -1.90
C VAL A 170 -24.37 -3.92 -1.28
N PHE A 171 -23.65 -4.91 -0.75
CA PHE A 171 -24.22 -6.14 -0.18
C PHE A 171 -24.36 -6.14 1.34
N ILE A 172 -24.05 -5.03 2.03
CA ILE A 172 -24.20 -4.94 3.51
C ILE A 172 -25.63 -5.20 3.95
N ASN A 173 -26.62 -4.60 3.26
CA ASN A 173 -28.01 -4.65 3.67
C ASN A 173 -28.74 -5.81 3.01
N GLY A 174 -29.26 -6.75 3.82
CA GLY A 174 -30.14 -7.85 3.41
C GLY A 174 -29.58 -9.24 3.63
N ASN A 175 -30.15 -10.24 2.96
CA ASN A 175 -29.78 -11.66 3.08
C ASN A 175 -28.37 -12.00 2.56
N ASP A 176 -27.65 -11.01 2.01
CA ASP A 176 -26.35 -11.18 1.35
C ASP A 176 -25.17 -10.68 2.21
N PHE A 177 -25.34 -10.48 3.51
CA PHE A 177 -24.29 -9.99 4.43
C PHE A 177 -23.00 -10.83 4.35
N HIS A 178 -23.11 -12.15 4.26
CA HIS A 178 -21.96 -13.04 4.06
C HIS A 178 -21.18 -12.72 2.77
N LEU A 179 -21.86 -12.32 1.70
CA LEU A 179 -21.22 -11.92 0.45
C LEU A 179 -20.49 -10.57 0.60
N SER A 180 -21.05 -9.65 1.39
CA SER A 180 -20.37 -8.41 1.78
C SER A 180 -19.04 -8.69 2.46
N ASN A 181 -19.01 -9.60 3.43
CA ASN A 181 -17.79 -10.00 4.15
C ASN A 181 -16.75 -10.68 3.24
N ILE A 182 -17.20 -11.54 2.30
CA ILE A 182 -16.29 -12.12 1.28
C ILE A 182 -15.65 -11.02 0.43
N PHE A 183 -16.43 -10.06 -0.08
CA PHE A 183 -15.87 -8.98 -0.89
C PHE A 183 -14.93 -8.08 -0.09
N ASN A 184 -15.25 -7.80 1.18
CA ASN A 184 -14.35 -7.08 2.07
C ASN A 184 -13.03 -7.84 2.25
N LEU A 185 -13.09 -9.15 2.49
CA LEU A 185 -11.91 -10.01 2.61
C LEU A 185 -11.03 -9.96 1.34
N ILE A 186 -11.63 -10.02 0.15
CA ILE A 186 -10.88 -9.89 -1.12
C ILE A 186 -10.26 -8.49 -1.25
N SER A 187 -10.98 -7.44 -0.85
CA SER A 187 -10.51 -6.06 -0.87
C SER A 187 -9.25 -5.88 -0.03
N VAL A 188 -9.25 -6.32 1.24
CA VAL A 188 -8.09 -6.19 2.13
C VAL A 188 -6.88 -7.00 1.67
N HIS A 189 -7.08 -8.14 0.99
CA HIS A 189 -5.97 -8.85 0.34
C HIS A 189 -5.36 -8.02 -0.79
N CYS A 190 -6.17 -7.34 -1.58
CA CYS A 190 -5.67 -6.47 -2.64
C CYS A 190 -4.90 -5.28 -2.06
N TYR A 191 -5.33 -4.70 -0.93
CA TYR A 191 -4.55 -3.69 -0.22
C TYR A 191 -3.24 -4.22 0.37
N LEU A 192 -3.24 -5.43 0.92
CA LEU A 192 -2.00 -6.08 1.36
C LEU A 192 -1.04 -6.26 0.19
N MET A 193 -1.52 -6.74 -0.96
CA MET A 193 -0.70 -6.87 -2.17
C MET A 193 -0.17 -5.52 -2.66
N ASP A 194 -0.99 -4.47 -2.66
CA ASP A 194 -0.56 -3.09 -2.96
C ASP A 194 0.57 -2.65 -2.01
N SER A 195 0.40 -2.87 -0.70
CA SER A 195 1.39 -2.49 0.32
C SER A 195 2.72 -3.22 0.18
N LEU A 196 2.70 -4.51 -0.20
CA LEU A 196 3.92 -5.29 -0.45
C LEU A 196 4.71 -4.75 -1.64
N THR A 197 4.03 -4.17 -2.64
CA THR A 197 4.71 -3.60 -3.81
C THR A 197 5.50 -2.34 -3.46
N LEU A 198 5.16 -1.65 -2.37
CA LEU A 198 5.88 -0.47 -1.88
C LEU A 198 7.31 -0.82 -1.42
N PHE A 199 7.54 -2.04 -0.90
CA PHE A 199 8.86 -2.48 -0.45
C PHE A 199 9.76 -3.01 -1.56
N ARG A 200 9.35 -2.92 -2.83
CA ARG A 200 10.21 -3.37 -3.92
C ARG A 200 11.48 -2.52 -3.96
N HIS A 201 12.60 -3.22 -4.18
CA HIS A 201 13.95 -2.67 -4.15
C HIS A 201 14.08 -1.40 -5.00
N ASP A 202 13.43 -1.35 -6.16
CA ASP A 202 13.47 -0.20 -7.07
C ASP A 202 12.90 1.07 -6.45
N ARG A 203 11.83 0.96 -5.64
CA ARG A 203 11.20 2.09 -4.95
C ARG A 203 12.06 2.55 -3.78
N CYS A 204 12.55 1.62 -2.96
CA CYS A 204 13.45 1.91 -1.86
C CYS A 204 14.73 2.60 -2.34
N CYS A 205 15.30 2.15 -3.46
CA CYS A 205 16.47 2.76 -4.08
C CYS A 205 16.17 4.11 -4.71
N ALA A 206 15.02 4.29 -5.37
CA ALA A 206 14.63 5.58 -5.96
C ALA A 206 14.56 6.70 -4.91
N VAL A 207 13.98 6.41 -3.73
CA VAL A 207 13.91 7.38 -2.62
C VAL A 207 15.30 7.72 -2.08
N THR A 208 16.30 6.82 -2.18
CA THR A 208 17.64 7.05 -1.62
C THR A 208 18.48 8.10 -2.37
N VAL A 209 18.21 8.34 -3.65
CA VAL A 209 19.13 9.11 -4.49
C VAL A 209 18.81 10.60 -4.49
N GLU A 210 17.56 11.00 -4.23
CA GLU A 210 17.11 12.37 -4.56
C GLU A 210 16.31 13.08 -3.47
N ALA A 211 15.70 12.35 -2.54
CA ALA A 211 15.02 12.97 -1.41
C ALA A 211 16.02 13.32 -0.29
N GLY A 212 15.83 14.45 0.37
CA GLY A 212 16.54 14.74 1.62
C GLY A 212 16.38 13.57 2.60
N THR A 213 17.44 13.24 3.35
CA THR A 213 17.47 12.07 4.25
C THR A 213 16.24 12.02 5.15
N TRP A 214 15.75 13.17 5.61
CA TRP A 214 14.58 13.25 6.48
C TRP A 214 13.26 12.86 5.78
N THR A 215 13.00 13.33 4.55
CA THR A 215 11.80 12.97 3.77
C THR A 215 11.76 11.47 3.50
N LYS A 216 12.93 10.86 3.19
CA LYS A 216 13.06 9.42 3.02
C LYS A 216 12.58 8.61 4.23
N HIS A 217 12.99 9.00 5.45
CA HIS A 217 12.58 8.27 6.66
C HIS A 217 11.07 8.35 6.89
N HIS A 218 10.44 9.49 6.59
CA HIS A 218 9.00 9.66 6.74
C HIS A 218 8.22 8.83 5.72
N LEU A 219 8.67 8.80 4.45
CA LEU A 219 8.04 7.97 3.43
C LEU A 219 8.16 6.48 3.74
N LEU A 220 9.33 6.00 4.18
CA LEU A 220 9.49 4.61 4.60
C LEU A 220 8.62 4.26 5.83
N PHE A 221 8.46 5.22 6.75
CA PHE A 221 7.56 5.04 7.88
C PHE A 221 6.09 4.99 7.44
N ALA A 222 5.68 5.81 6.47
CA ALA A 222 4.34 5.76 5.87
C ALA A 222 4.09 4.41 5.17
N ASP A 223 5.04 3.92 4.36
CA ASP A 223 4.97 2.59 3.72
C ASP A 223 4.79 1.49 4.78
N PHE A 224 5.53 1.57 5.89
CA PHE A 224 5.42 0.64 7.01
C PHE A 224 4.06 0.70 7.72
N LEU A 225 3.51 1.90 7.96
CA LEU A 225 2.19 2.07 8.54
C LEU A 225 1.08 1.52 7.62
N TYR A 226 1.18 1.73 6.31
CA TYR A 226 0.24 1.20 5.34
C TYR A 226 0.21 -0.33 5.33
N PHE A 227 1.39 -0.95 5.33
CA PHE A 227 1.54 -2.39 5.43
C PHE A 227 0.99 -2.94 6.75
N THR A 228 1.36 -2.32 7.87
CA THR A 228 0.90 -2.75 9.20
C THR A 228 -0.63 -2.66 9.29
N GLY A 229 -1.23 -1.55 8.83
CA GLY A 229 -2.67 -1.40 8.75
C GLY A 229 -3.32 -2.50 7.92
N SER A 230 -2.79 -2.78 6.72
CA SER A 230 -3.31 -3.83 5.84
C SER A 230 -3.21 -5.24 6.46
N VAL A 231 -2.16 -5.53 7.22
CA VAL A 231 -2.00 -6.79 7.97
C VAL A 231 -2.97 -6.89 9.14
N ILE A 232 -3.31 -5.78 9.79
CA ILE A 232 -4.34 -5.78 10.82
C ILE A 232 -5.72 -6.03 10.18
N ASP A 233 -6.02 -5.33 9.08
CA ASP A 233 -7.31 -5.45 8.40
C ASP A 233 -7.57 -6.87 7.88
N ILE A 234 -6.55 -7.53 7.31
CA ILE A 234 -6.69 -8.92 6.85
C ILE A 234 -6.97 -9.87 8.01
N VAL A 235 -6.28 -9.73 9.15
CA VAL A 235 -6.51 -10.55 10.34
C VAL A 235 -7.92 -10.32 10.87
N CYS A 236 -8.36 -9.07 10.98
CA CYS A 236 -9.72 -8.75 11.43
C CYS A 236 -10.78 -9.33 10.49
N SER A 237 -10.57 -9.21 9.17
CA SER A 237 -11.47 -9.74 8.16
C SER A 237 -11.56 -11.27 8.18
N TYR A 238 -10.46 -11.96 8.44
CA TYR A 238 -10.47 -13.42 8.62
C TYR A 238 -11.26 -13.84 9.86
N LEU A 239 -11.09 -13.13 10.97
CA LEU A 239 -11.84 -13.43 12.20
C LEU A 239 -13.34 -13.20 11.98
N TRP A 240 -13.75 -12.05 11.43
CA TRP A 240 -15.16 -11.78 11.12
C TRP A 240 -15.80 -12.74 10.11
N VAL A 241 -15.03 -13.32 9.18
CA VAL A 241 -15.57 -14.25 8.19
C VAL A 241 -15.66 -15.68 8.72
N PHE A 242 -14.67 -16.14 9.49
CA PHE A 242 -14.52 -17.56 9.83
C PHE A 242 -14.78 -17.89 11.30
N ASP A 243 -14.77 -16.90 12.19
CA ASP A 243 -15.03 -17.06 13.60
C ASP A 243 -16.32 -16.34 14.00
N SER A 244 -17.43 -17.10 14.00
CA SER A 244 -18.75 -16.59 14.42
C SER A 244 -18.81 -16.13 15.88
N THR A 245 -17.79 -16.45 16.70
CA THR A 245 -17.72 -15.95 18.08
C THR A 245 -17.04 -14.59 18.18
N SER A 246 -16.41 -14.14 17.09
CA SER A 246 -15.73 -12.84 17.01
C SER A 246 -16.63 -11.71 16.55
N ASP A 247 -17.88 -12.01 16.20
CA ASP A 247 -18.88 -11.01 15.84
C ASP A 247 -19.02 -10.01 16.99
N TRP A 248 -18.68 -8.75 16.69
CA TRP A 248 -18.72 -7.63 17.63
C TRP A 248 -17.78 -7.72 18.83
N ASP A 249 -16.68 -8.48 18.72
CA ASP A 249 -15.64 -8.47 19.75
C ASP A 249 -15.00 -7.06 19.87
N VAL A 250 -15.04 -6.49 21.08
CA VAL A 250 -14.52 -5.15 21.38
C VAL A 250 -13.01 -5.06 21.15
N THR A 251 -12.27 -6.13 21.42
CA THR A 251 -10.82 -6.15 21.19
C THR A 251 -10.53 -6.07 19.69
N LEU A 252 -11.30 -6.80 18.89
CA LEU A 252 -11.17 -6.82 17.43
C LEU A 252 -11.48 -5.46 16.81
N THR A 253 -12.53 -4.77 17.27
CA THR A 253 -12.86 -3.41 16.81
C THR A 253 -11.80 -2.37 17.22
N ILE A 254 -11.15 -2.52 18.37
CA ILE A 254 -9.98 -1.71 18.73
C ILE A 254 -8.83 -1.92 17.75
N PHE A 255 -8.55 -3.16 17.35
CA PHE A 255 -7.54 -3.44 16.33
C PHE A 255 -7.92 -2.83 14.97
N ALA A 256 -9.18 -2.92 14.56
CA ALA A 256 -9.66 -2.26 13.34
C ALA A 256 -9.43 -0.74 13.39
N ILE A 257 -9.69 -0.08 14.53
CA ILE A 257 -9.36 1.35 14.73
C ILE A 257 -7.86 1.60 14.57
N ILE A 258 -6.99 0.78 15.17
CA ILE A 258 -5.53 0.93 15.05
C ILE A 258 -5.09 0.78 13.58
N GLY A 259 -5.69 -0.18 12.87
CA GLY A 259 -5.54 -0.35 11.42
C GLY A 259 -5.87 0.95 10.70
N SER A 260 -7.11 1.43 10.82
CA SER A 260 -7.60 2.66 10.19
C SER A 260 -6.79 3.92 10.55
N ILE A 261 -6.33 4.07 11.79
CA ILE A 261 -5.42 5.15 12.20
C ILE A 261 -4.10 5.08 11.42
N SER A 262 -3.55 3.88 11.26
CA SER A 262 -2.29 3.66 10.53
C SER A 262 -2.43 4.08 9.06
N TRP A 263 -3.55 3.74 8.43
CA TRP A 263 -3.92 4.19 7.08
C TRP A 263 -4.02 5.72 7.01
N LEU A 264 -4.73 6.35 7.95
CA LEU A 264 -4.90 7.80 7.96
C LEU A 264 -3.57 8.52 8.15
N ILE A 265 -2.74 8.11 9.10
CA ILE A 265 -1.42 8.71 9.33
C ILE A 265 -0.53 8.55 8.09
N CYS A 266 -0.53 7.37 7.47
CA CYS A 266 0.17 7.12 6.21
C CYS A 266 -0.27 8.13 5.11
N SER A 267 -1.58 8.27 4.88
CA SER A 267 -2.12 9.18 3.87
C SER A 267 -1.72 10.65 4.12
N LEU A 268 -1.71 11.07 5.39
CA LEU A 268 -1.30 12.42 5.79
C LEU A 268 0.19 12.65 5.56
N ILE A 269 1.05 11.65 5.81
CA ILE A 269 2.49 11.74 5.53
C ILE A 269 2.73 11.88 4.02
N TYR A 270 2.04 11.12 3.17
CA TYR A 270 2.17 11.25 1.72
C TYR A 270 1.70 12.62 1.24
N MET A 271 0.55 13.10 1.72
CA MET A 271 0.05 14.44 1.38
C MET A 271 1.03 15.53 1.82
N TRP A 272 1.61 15.40 3.02
CA TRP A 272 2.59 16.34 3.53
C TRP A 272 3.90 16.32 2.71
N ALA A 273 4.37 15.14 2.32
CA ALA A 273 5.57 14.98 1.48
C ALA A 273 5.38 15.64 0.11
N PHE A 274 4.20 15.51 -0.50
CA PHE A 274 3.84 16.17 -1.76
C PHE A 274 4.03 17.69 -1.69
N PHE A 275 3.54 18.34 -0.62
CA PHE A 275 3.71 19.78 -0.46
C PHE A 275 5.15 20.19 -0.21
N LYS A 276 5.92 19.39 0.54
CA LYS A 276 7.30 19.73 0.89
C LYS A 276 8.23 19.73 -0.32
N ASP A 277 8.05 18.78 -1.24
CA ASP A 277 8.88 18.68 -2.45
C ASP A 277 8.73 19.88 -3.40
N ASP A 278 7.64 20.67 -3.30
CA ASP A 278 7.42 21.85 -4.14
C ASP A 278 8.15 23.11 -3.64
N TYR A 279 8.63 23.17 -2.39
CA TYR A 279 9.23 24.38 -1.79
C TYR A 279 10.74 24.55 -1.97
N ASP A 280 11.49 23.53 -2.39
CA ASP A 280 12.92 23.67 -2.69
C ASP A 280 13.09 24.26 -4.11
N GLU A 281 12.79 25.57 -4.27
CA GLU A 281 12.89 26.29 -5.55
C GLU A 281 14.34 26.41 -6.06
N ASP A 282 15.34 26.35 -5.17
CA ASP A 282 16.76 26.51 -5.48
C ASP A 282 17.55 25.19 -5.52
N GLY A 283 16.91 24.06 -5.17
CA GLY A 283 17.49 22.73 -5.23
C GLY A 283 17.29 22.06 -6.60
N PRO A 284 18.16 21.13 -7.03
CA PRO A 284 17.83 20.25 -8.13
C PRO A 284 16.56 19.49 -7.77
N LYS A 285 15.43 19.84 -8.41
CA LYS A 285 14.12 19.24 -8.13
C LYS A 285 14.25 17.71 -8.08
N PRO A 286 13.86 17.06 -6.96
CA PRO A 286 13.89 15.60 -6.88
C PRO A 286 13.06 15.05 -8.04
N ARG A 287 13.60 14.08 -8.78
CA ARG A 287 12.83 13.41 -9.84
C ARG A 287 11.72 12.64 -9.12
N ARG A 288 10.48 12.88 -9.54
CA ARG A 288 9.33 12.13 -9.01
C ARG A 288 9.51 10.65 -9.27
N LEU A 289 9.10 9.83 -8.31
CA LEU A 289 9.27 8.38 -8.26
C LEU A 289 8.95 7.67 -9.60
N SER A 290 7.87 8.10 -10.25
CA SER A 290 7.44 7.60 -11.55
C SER A 290 8.48 7.77 -12.66
N SER A 291 9.20 8.89 -12.68
CA SER A 291 10.27 9.13 -13.66
C SER A 291 11.53 8.30 -13.39
N LEU A 292 11.83 7.99 -12.12
CA LEU A 292 12.96 7.13 -11.73
C LEU A 292 12.70 5.67 -12.10
N ILE A 293 11.47 5.18 -11.93
CA ILE A 293 11.08 3.84 -12.34
C ILE A 293 11.15 3.70 -13.86
N ILE A 294 10.64 4.69 -14.61
CA ILE A 294 10.74 4.70 -16.08
C ILE A 294 12.20 4.72 -16.54
N ASP A 295 13.05 5.53 -15.91
CA ASP A 295 14.48 5.58 -16.23
C ASP A 295 15.23 4.29 -15.82
N SER A 296 14.84 3.63 -14.74
CA SER A 296 15.40 2.34 -14.30
C SER A 296 15.00 1.23 -15.28
N VAL A 297 13.72 1.12 -15.61
CA VAL A 297 13.21 0.15 -16.60
C VAL A 297 13.82 0.39 -17.97
N ARG A 298 13.97 1.65 -18.38
CA ARG A 298 14.64 2.01 -19.63
C ARG A 298 16.11 1.59 -19.58
N ARG A 299 16.85 1.91 -18.51
CA ARG A 299 18.26 1.49 -18.33
C ARG A 299 18.43 -0.02 -18.32
N HIS A 300 17.53 -0.77 -17.70
CA HIS A 300 17.58 -2.24 -17.73
C HIS A 300 17.28 -2.83 -19.10
N LYS A 301 16.37 -2.21 -19.87
CA LYS A 301 16.17 -2.60 -21.27
C LYS A 301 17.41 -2.30 -22.11
N THR A 302 17.97 -1.10 -22.02
CA THR A 302 19.18 -0.72 -22.77
C THR A 302 20.35 -1.62 -22.43
N SER A 303 20.62 -1.86 -21.14
CA SER A 303 21.69 -2.77 -20.69
C SER A 303 21.53 -4.20 -21.22
N ARG A 304 20.30 -4.71 -21.37
CA ARG A 304 20.08 -6.03 -21.98
C ARG A 304 20.34 -6.03 -23.49
N TYR A 305 19.96 -4.96 -24.19
CA TYR A 305 20.27 -4.82 -25.61
C TYR A 305 21.79 -4.71 -25.82
N ASP A 306 22.48 -3.91 -25.03
CA ASP A 306 23.94 -3.74 -25.11
C ASP A 306 24.67 -5.07 -24.81
N ALA A 307 24.20 -5.82 -23.82
CA ALA A 307 24.76 -7.14 -23.48
C ALA A 307 24.51 -8.18 -24.59
N GLN A 308 23.33 -8.13 -25.23
CA GLN A 308 23.02 -9.02 -26.35
C GLN A 308 23.83 -8.66 -27.60
N GLU A 309 23.99 -7.38 -27.90
CA GLU A 309 24.79 -6.89 -29.03
C GLU A 309 26.29 -7.23 -28.86
N SER A 310 26.81 -7.11 -27.63
CA SER A 310 28.17 -7.58 -27.30
C SER A 310 28.31 -9.09 -27.53
N GLN A 311 27.31 -9.89 -27.16
CA GLN A 311 27.34 -11.33 -27.33
C GLN A 311 27.26 -11.75 -28.81
N GLU A 312 26.44 -11.06 -29.61
CA GLU A 312 26.34 -11.29 -31.06
C GLU A 312 27.63 -10.88 -31.80
N SER A 313 28.28 -9.80 -31.37
CA SER A 313 29.61 -9.38 -31.84
C SER A 313 30.66 -10.47 -31.64
N ASP A 314 30.73 -11.04 -30.43
CA ASP A 314 31.73 -12.06 -30.09
C ASP A 314 31.50 -13.37 -30.89
N VAL A 315 30.24 -13.78 -31.07
CA VAL A 315 29.89 -14.95 -31.87
C VAL A 315 30.23 -14.74 -33.35
N ALA A 316 30.00 -13.54 -33.88
CA ALA A 316 30.37 -13.21 -35.27
C ALA A 316 31.89 -13.19 -35.47
N ALA A 317 32.65 -12.69 -34.49
CA ALA A 317 34.11 -12.67 -34.53
C ALA A 317 34.72 -14.07 -34.48
N ASP A 318 34.12 -15.00 -33.72
CA ASP A 318 34.57 -16.39 -33.67
C ASP A 318 34.14 -17.21 -34.89
N ALA A 319 33.00 -16.91 -35.51
CA ALA A 319 32.60 -17.55 -36.77
C ALA A 319 33.45 -17.13 -37.98
N ALA A 320 34.15 -15.99 -37.89
CA ALA A 320 35.02 -15.46 -38.95
C ALA A 320 36.46 -15.99 -38.89
N LYS A 321 36.85 -16.69 -37.81
CA LYS A 321 38.18 -17.33 -37.65
C LYS A 321 38.17 -18.77 -38.15
#